data_AF-A0A7Y9L315-F1
#
_entry.id   AF-A0A7Y9L315-F1
#
_cell.length_a   1.000
_cell.length_b   1.000
_cell.length_c   1.000
_cell.angle_alpha   90.00
_cell.angle_beta   90.00
_cell.angle_gamma   90.00
#
_symmetry.space_group_name_H-M   'P 1'
#
loop_
_entity.id
_entity.type
_entity.pdbx_description
1 polymer ?
#
loop_
_entity_poly.entity_id
_entity_poly.type
_entity_poly.pdbx_seq_one_letter_code
_entity_poly.pdbx_strand_id
1 'polypeptide(L)'
;MESDSDFFGFMALAKELITDNRPLRLRLALPGGVNDDMLLPQRVFGSESICGGIEYRVLCVSANAHLPLKQMIAVPAVLQFVTDRGDLRNVCGIVTEASSGDSDGGLASYQLVLRDALAILEKRTNTRVFRNMDEVDIVLRILNEWRQKNPVLGTCFNTRRMAYTENDKLLAILYVSNASLGLVLSLAGYFSLAIFWPLFVAALLLAIVIFVLKKSALTKWLSHCFFRPITANPATRIWKKS
;
A
#
# COMPACT_ATOMS: atom_id res chain seq x y z
N MET A 1 10.02 31.71 5.03
CA MET A 1 10.17 31.77 3.57
C MET A 1 11.55 31.29 3.11
N GLU A 2 12.57 31.23 3.98
CA GLU A 2 13.90 30.61 3.71
C GLU A 2 13.90 29.06 3.67
N SER A 3 13.00 28.37 4.39
CA SER A 3 13.03 26.90 4.47
C SER A 3 12.68 26.17 3.18
N ASP A 4 11.87 26.78 2.32
CA ASP A 4 11.39 26.15 1.09
C ASP A 4 12.49 26.19 0.01
N SER A 5 13.26 27.28 -0.08
CA SER A 5 14.40 27.37 -1.01
C SER A 5 15.52 26.39 -0.67
N ASP A 6 15.82 26.20 0.62
CA ASP A 6 16.82 25.23 1.08
C ASP A 6 16.37 23.79 0.79
N PHE A 7 15.06 23.51 0.92
CA PHE A 7 14.48 22.21 0.62
C PHE A 7 14.56 21.85 -0.88
N PHE A 8 14.27 22.81 -1.77
CA PHE A 8 14.41 22.57 -3.21
C PHE A 8 15.88 22.47 -3.64
N GLY A 9 16.79 23.23 -3.04
CA GLY A 9 18.24 23.08 -3.26
C GLY A 9 18.78 21.71 -2.83
N PHE A 10 18.24 21.17 -1.74
CA PHE A 10 18.54 19.81 -1.27
C PHE A 10 18.02 18.70 -2.19
N MET A 11 16.83 18.88 -2.78
CA MET A 11 16.30 17.92 -3.76
C MET A 11 17.03 17.98 -5.12
N ALA A 12 17.66 19.11 -5.45
CA ALA A 12 18.44 19.33 -6.66
C ALA A 12 19.91 18.90 -6.54
N LEU A 13 20.30 18.33 -5.39
CA LEU A 13 21.69 17.94 -5.12
C LEU A 13 22.11 16.87 -6.12
N ALA A 14 23.25 17.12 -6.76
CA ALA A 14 23.77 16.35 -7.87
C ALA A 14 23.83 14.86 -7.55
N LYS A 15 23.54 14.05 -8.56
CA LYS A 15 23.56 12.58 -8.58
C LYS A 15 24.99 12.04 -8.39
N GLU A 16 25.61 12.30 -7.24
CA GLU A 16 26.97 11.85 -6.91
C GLU A 16 27.01 10.40 -6.42
N LEU A 17 25.86 9.88 -5.99
CA LEU A 17 25.73 8.58 -5.33
C LEU A 17 24.91 7.63 -6.20
N ILE A 18 25.58 6.67 -6.85
CA ILE A 18 24.95 5.73 -7.80
C ILE A 18 24.14 4.65 -7.06
N THR A 19 22.84 4.54 -7.38
CA THR A 19 21.87 3.61 -6.79
C THR A 19 21.46 2.46 -7.71
N ASP A 20 21.68 2.59 -9.03
CA ASP A 20 21.10 1.74 -10.08
C ASP A 20 21.42 0.24 -9.96
N ASN A 21 22.55 -0.13 -9.34
CA ASN A 21 22.99 -1.51 -9.21
C ASN A 21 23.21 -1.98 -7.76
N ARG A 22 22.56 -1.31 -6.79
CA ARG A 22 22.70 -1.68 -5.38
C ARG A 22 21.68 -2.74 -4.95
N PRO A 23 22.09 -3.68 -4.07
CA PRO A 23 21.20 -4.70 -3.50
C PRO A 23 20.18 -4.13 -2.50
N LEU A 24 20.49 -2.97 -1.91
CA LEU A 24 19.63 -2.22 -1.00
C LEU A 24 19.31 -0.85 -1.59
N ARG A 25 18.02 -0.50 -1.62
CA ARG A 25 17.56 0.80 -2.12
C ARG A 25 16.55 1.39 -1.15
N LEU A 26 16.64 2.68 -0.89
CA LEU A 26 15.72 3.41 -0.04
C LEU A 26 15.08 4.52 -0.88
N ARG A 27 13.75 4.55 -0.91
CA ARG A 27 12.99 5.58 -1.60
C ARG A 27 12.16 6.36 -0.59
N LEU A 28 12.32 7.67 -0.56
CA LEU A 28 11.56 8.55 0.33
C LEU A 28 10.60 9.43 -0.46
N ALA A 29 9.35 9.50 -0.02
CA ALA A 29 8.32 10.33 -0.64
C ALA A 29 8.31 11.74 -0.03
N LEU A 30 9.32 12.54 -0.36
CA LEU A 30 9.45 13.91 0.11
C LEU A 30 8.49 14.86 -0.67
N PRO A 31 8.10 16.01 -0.09
CA PRO A 31 7.22 16.99 -0.74
C PRO A 31 7.67 17.49 -2.13
N GLY A 32 8.96 17.36 -2.46
CA GLY A 32 9.56 17.75 -3.74
C GLY A 32 9.68 16.61 -4.77
N GLY A 33 9.24 15.40 -4.45
CA GLY A 33 9.35 14.22 -5.31
C GLY A 33 9.90 12.99 -4.58
N VAL A 34 9.94 11.87 -5.29
CA VAL A 34 10.59 10.64 -4.78
C VAL A 34 12.10 10.82 -4.95
N ASN A 35 12.83 10.75 -3.85
CA ASN A 35 14.29 10.84 -3.87
C ASN A 35 14.91 9.49 -3.49
N ASP A 36 15.72 8.95 -4.40
CA ASP A 36 16.40 7.66 -4.27
C ASP A 36 17.91 7.82 -3.97
N ASP A 37 18.50 8.97 -4.34
CA ASP A 37 19.96 9.15 -4.40
C ASP A 37 20.52 9.94 -3.22
N MET A 38 19.65 10.62 -2.49
CA MET A 38 19.97 11.48 -1.35
C MET A 38 20.46 10.73 -0.10
N LEU A 39 19.91 9.54 0.16
CA LEU A 39 20.27 8.68 1.30
C LEU A 39 20.53 7.27 0.82
N LEU A 40 21.79 6.85 0.90
CA LEU A 40 22.19 5.51 0.52
C LEU A 40 22.14 4.56 1.71
N PRO A 41 21.29 3.52 1.70
CA PRO A 41 21.29 2.52 2.76
C PRO A 41 22.57 1.68 2.71
N GLN A 42 23.31 1.63 3.83
CA GLN A 42 24.48 0.77 4.00
C GLN A 42 24.15 -0.49 4.78
N ARG A 43 23.36 -0.35 5.86
CA ARG A 43 22.96 -1.46 6.73
C ARG A 43 21.51 -1.34 7.10
N VAL A 44 20.84 -2.49 7.17
CA VAL A 44 19.45 -2.61 7.57
C VAL A 44 19.37 -3.65 8.67
N PHE A 45 18.79 -3.27 9.79
CA PHE A 45 18.36 -4.17 10.84
C PHE A 45 16.84 -4.12 10.89
N GLY A 46 16.17 -5.26 10.99
CA GLY A 46 14.72 -5.25 11.08
C GLY A 46 14.15 -6.46 11.78
N SER A 47 12.96 -6.26 12.33
CA SER A 47 12.13 -7.28 12.93
C SER A 47 10.73 -7.21 12.31
N GLU A 48 10.26 -8.35 11.81
CA GLU A 48 8.91 -8.52 11.30
C GLU A 48 8.23 -9.63 12.12
N SER A 49 6.95 -9.46 12.41
CA SER A 49 6.16 -10.44 13.17
C SER A 49 4.82 -10.69 12.49
N ILE A 50 4.32 -11.92 12.56
CA ILE A 50 2.99 -12.26 12.03
C ILE A 50 1.96 -11.57 12.91
N CYS A 51 1.08 -10.77 12.30
CA CYS A 51 0.06 -9.97 13.01
C CYS A 51 0.62 -8.96 14.02
N GLY A 52 1.90 -8.59 13.92
CA GLY A 52 2.50 -7.53 14.71
C GLY A 52 3.12 -6.44 13.85
N GLY A 53 3.83 -5.52 14.50
CA GLY A 53 4.47 -4.40 13.83
C GLY A 53 5.68 -4.82 13.00
N ILE A 54 6.00 -3.97 12.03
CA ILE A 54 7.26 -3.98 11.29
C ILE A 54 8.12 -2.84 11.84
N GLU A 55 9.37 -3.13 12.17
CA GLU A 55 10.37 -2.11 12.51
C GLU A 55 11.67 -2.37 11.76
N TYR A 56 12.14 -1.37 11.02
CA TYR A 56 13.40 -1.39 10.30
C TYR A 56 14.25 -0.19 10.66
N ARG A 57 15.47 -0.45 11.14
CA ARG A 57 16.51 0.55 11.40
C ARG A 57 17.48 0.54 10.22
N VAL A 58 17.50 1.63 9.48
CA VAL A 58 18.30 1.77 8.27
C VAL A 58 19.39 2.79 8.53
N LEU A 59 20.63 2.32 8.52
CA LEU A 59 21.82 3.16 8.53
C LEU A 59 22.10 3.60 7.10
N CYS A 60 22.03 4.90 6.89
CA CYS A 60 22.21 5.55 5.61
C CYS A 60 23.44 6.44 5.63
N VAL A 61 23.98 6.73 4.45
CA VAL A 61 25.02 7.74 4.25
C VAL A 61 24.58 8.72 3.18
N SER A 62 24.91 9.98 3.38
CA SER A 62 24.69 11.07 2.43
C SER A 62 25.96 11.88 2.23
N ALA A 63 26.11 12.53 1.08
CA ALA A 63 27.17 13.51 0.84
C ALA A 63 26.96 14.83 1.60
N ASN A 64 25.75 15.08 2.11
CA ASN A 64 25.42 16.30 2.82
C ASN A 64 25.27 16.06 4.32
N ALA A 65 26.03 16.82 5.12
CA ALA A 65 26.04 16.75 6.59
C ALA A 65 24.92 17.55 7.28
N HIS A 66 24.14 18.34 6.54
CA HIS A 66 23.13 19.24 7.08
C HIS A 66 21.73 18.91 6.57
N LEU A 67 21.36 17.63 6.59
CA LEU A 67 20.03 17.22 6.15
C LEU A 67 18.94 17.65 7.15
N PRO A 68 17.80 18.20 6.68
CA PRO A 68 16.72 18.62 7.55
C PRO A 68 15.95 17.41 8.09
N LEU A 69 16.43 16.81 9.19
CA LEU A 69 15.84 15.61 9.82
C LEU A 69 14.34 15.74 10.09
N LYS A 70 13.88 16.93 10.49
CA LYS A 70 12.46 17.20 10.77
C LYS A 70 11.55 16.96 9.56
N GLN A 71 12.04 17.20 8.35
CA GLN A 71 11.28 17.01 7.12
C GLN A 71 11.24 15.54 6.69
N MET A 72 12.08 14.68 7.29
CA MET A 72 12.08 13.24 7.04
C MET A 72 11.15 12.49 7.99
N ILE A 73 10.77 13.09 9.12
CA ILE A 73 9.82 12.48 10.06
C ILE A 73 8.43 12.43 9.45
N ALA A 74 7.73 11.32 9.67
CA ALA A 74 6.41 11.01 9.14
C ALA A 74 6.35 10.95 7.61
N VAL A 75 7.49 10.76 6.94
CA VAL A 75 7.57 10.56 5.49
C VAL A 75 7.40 9.09 5.15
N PRO A 76 6.54 8.73 4.17
CA PRO A 76 6.48 7.38 3.63
C PRO A 76 7.79 6.99 2.95
N ALA A 77 8.25 5.79 3.26
CA ALA A 77 9.51 5.23 2.77
C ALA A 77 9.30 3.81 2.23
N VAL A 78 10.02 3.48 1.18
CA VAL A 78 10.06 2.12 0.62
C VAL A 78 11.51 1.63 0.65
N LEU A 79 11.74 0.55 1.37
CA LEU A 79 13.00 -0.18 1.39
C LEU A 79 12.91 -1.35 0.41
N GLN A 80 13.86 -1.44 -0.52
CA GLN A 80 13.89 -2.49 -1.54
C GLN A 80 15.12 -3.37 -1.35
N PHE A 81 14.89 -4.68 -1.41
CA PHE A 81 15.91 -5.71 -1.37
C PHE A 81 15.92 -6.46 -2.69
N VAL A 82 17.10 -6.63 -3.28
CA VAL A 82 17.28 -7.55 -4.40
C VAL A 82 17.29 -8.98 -3.85
N THR A 83 16.38 -9.80 -4.36
CA THR A 83 16.29 -11.23 -4.03
C THR A 83 17.32 -12.04 -4.80
N ASP A 84 17.52 -13.30 -4.40
CA ASP A 84 18.35 -14.29 -5.09
C ASP A 84 17.97 -14.50 -6.56
N ARG A 85 16.69 -14.24 -6.90
CA ARG A 85 16.15 -14.34 -8.26
C ARG A 85 16.32 -13.07 -9.09
N GLY A 86 16.87 -12.00 -8.51
CA GLY A 86 16.98 -10.68 -9.14
C GLY A 86 15.70 -9.84 -9.04
N ASP A 87 14.63 -10.36 -8.43
CA ASP A 87 13.40 -9.61 -8.18
C ASP A 87 13.59 -8.63 -7.01
N LEU A 88 12.83 -7.52 -7.00
CA LEU A 88 12.83 -6.55 -5.91
C LEU A 88 11.73 -6.85 -4.89
N ARG A 89 12.12 -7.21 -3.66
CA ARG A 89 11.23 -7.24 -2.50
C ARG A 89 11.10 -5.84 -1.93
N ASN A 90 9.89 -5.29 -1.95
CA ASN A 90 9.59 -3.98 -1.36
C ASN A 90 9.01 -4.14 0.04
N VAL A 91 9.53 -3.35 0.98
CA VAL A 91 9.01 -3.16 2.33
C VAL A 91 8.63 -1.70 2.47
N CYS A 92 7.34 -1.44 2.70
CA CYS A 92 6.84 -0.08 2.87
C CYS A 92 6.75 0.24 4.37
N GLY A 93 7.08 1.47 4.73
CA GLY A 93 6.95 1.98 6.09
C GLY A 93 6.85 3.49 6.12
N ILE A 94 6.71 4.04 7.31
CA ILE A 94 6.77 5.48 7.58
C ILE A 94 7.97 5.73 8.48
N VAL A 95 8.75 6.75 8.17
CA VAL A 95 9.87 7.19 9.00
C VAL A 95 9.31 7.77 10.30
N THR A 96 9.54 7.07 11.40
CA THR A 96 9.10 7.49 12.74
C THR A 96 10.17 8.26 13.49
N GLU A 97 11.43 7.91 13.26
CA GLU A 97 12.59 8.56 13.87
C GLU A 97 13.66 8.75 12.80
N ALA A 98 14.39 9.87 12.89
CA ALA A 98 15.52 10.20 12.07
C ALA A 98 16.59 10.84 12.95
N SER A 99 17.83 10.37 12.82
CA SER A 99 18.97 10.86 13.60
C SER A 99 20.19 11.03 12.70
N SER A 100 20.98 12.08 12.96
CA SER A 100 22.28 12.30 12.35
C SER A 100 23.35 11.65 13.22
N GLY A 101 24.30 10.98 12.60
CA GLY A 101 25.51 10.47 13.23
C GLY A 101 26.71 11.34 12.87
N ASP A 102 27.87 10.71 12.86
CA ASP A 102 29.16 11.34 12.53
C ASP A 102 29.23 11.77 11.06
N SER A 103 30.00 12.83 10.81
CA SER A 103 30.38 13.29 9.48
C SER A 103 31.88 13.54 9.41
N ASP A 104 32.50 13.13 8.30
CA ASP A 104 33.93 13.32 8.02
C ASP A 104 34.20 14.56 7.13
N GLY A 105 33.16 15.36 6.84
CA GLY A 105 33.22 16.53 5.98
C GLY A 105 32.96 16.25 4.49
N GLY A 106 33.00 14.99 4.05
CA GLY A 106 32.59 14.58 2.70
C GLY A 106 31.32 13.72 2.70
N LEU A 107 31.17 12.88 3.72
CA LEU A 107 30.01 12.03 3.96
C LEU A 107 29.51 12.24 5.38
N ALA A 108 28.22 12.02 5.56
CA ALA A 108 27.55 12.04 6.85
C ALA A 108 26.67 10.81 7.00
N SER A 109 26.72 10.22 8.20
CA SER A 109 25.92 9.07 8.56
C SER A 109 24.57 9.50 9.12
N TYR A 110 23.53 8.77 8.75
CA TYR A 110 22.15 9.00 9.21
C TYR A 110 21.53 7.67 9.59
N GLN A 111 20.62 7.69 10.57
CA GLN A 111 19.82 6.53 10.91
C GLN A 111 18.35 6.88 10.84
N LEU A 112 17.60 6.08 10.09
CA LEU A 112 16.15 6.16 9.96
C LEU A 112 15.50 4.93 10.60
N VAL A 113 14.40 5.14 11.32
CA VAL A 113 13.56 4.07 11.86
C VAL A 113 12.23 4.07 11.11
N LEU A 114 12.04 3.06 10.26
CA LEU A 114 10.80 2.83 9.54
C LEU A 114 9.91 1.91 10.36
N ARG A 115 8.66 2.32 10.55
CA ARG A 115 7.62 1.48 11.17
C ARG A 115 6.37 1.45 10.28
N ASP A 116 5.50 0.48 10.51
CA ASP A 116 4.22 0.40 9.80
C ASP A 116 3.32 1.63 10.11
N ALA A 117 2.43 1.96 9.18
CA ALA A 117 1.43 3.01 9.34
C ALA A 117 0.53 2.81 10.57
N LEU A 118 0.27 1.57 10.98
CA LEU A 118 -0.46 1.26 12.20
C LEU A 118 0.31 1.64 13.48
N ALA A 119 1.65 1.68 13.45
CA ALA A 119 2.44 2.10 14.61
C ALA A 119 2.20 3.57 14.99
N ILE A 120 1.77 4.41 14.04
CA ILE A 120 1.36 5.80 14.32
C ILE A 120 0.07 5.84 15.14
N LEU A 121 -0.82 4.85 14.96
CA LEU A 121 -2.07 4.76 15.72
C LEU A 121 -1.80 4.51 17.20
N GLU A 122 -0.72 3.80 17.55
CA GLU A 122 -0.31 3.54 18.93
C GLU A 122 -0.04 4.83 19.72
N LYS A 123 0.34 5.92 19.04
CA LYS A 123 0.64 7.20 19.68
C LYS A 123 -0.60 7.97 20.16
N ARG A 124 -1.82 7.47 19.89
CA ARG A 124 -3.06 8.15 20.27
C ARG A 124 -4.04 7.21 20.95
N THR A 125 -4.36 7.51 22.21
CA THR A 125 -5.40 6.82 22.98
C THR A 125 -6.71 7.61 22.92
N ASN A 126 -7.85 6.94 22.67
CA ASN A 126 -9.19 7.56 22.78
C ASN A 126 -10.19 6.57 23.39
N THR A 127 -11.13 7.08 24.16
CA THR A 127 -12.26 6.30 24.70
C THR A 127 -13.54 6.64 23.95
N ARG A 128 -14.23 5.64 23.41
CA ARG A 128 -15.46 5.82 22.62
C ARG A 128 -16.39 4.62 22.78
N VAL A 129 -17.70 4.86 22.67
CA VAL A 129 -18.73 3.81 22.69
C VAL A 129 -19.33 3.68 21.29
N PHE A 130 -19.27 2.48 20.73
CA PHE A 130 -19.90 2.13 19.46
C PHE A 130 -21.19 1.34 19.74
N ARG A 131 -22.30 1.70 19.11
CA ARG A 131 -23.60 1.01 19.25
C ARG A 131 -24.10 0.61 17.88
N ASN A 132 -24.72 -0.56 17.76
CA ASN A 132 -25.28 -1.10 16.52
C ASN A 132 -24.26 -1.16 15.37
N MET A 133 -23.02 -1.56 15.65
CA MET A 133 -21.95 -1.71 14.66
C MET A 133 -21.24 -3.04 14.85
N ASP A 134 -20.83 -3.66 13.75
CA ASP A 134 -19.99 -4.86 13.76
C ASP A 134 -18.52 -4.52 14.05
N GLU A 135 -17.75 -5.51 14.49
CA GLU A 135 -16.32 -5.36 14.81
C GLU A 135 -15.53 -4.84 13.60
N VAL A 136 -15.81 -5.36 12.41
CA VAL A 136 -15.17 -4.94 11.16
C VAL A 136 -15.53 -3.50 10.82
N ASP A 137 -16.79 -3.12 11.02
CA ASP A 137 -17.28 -1.76 10.77
C ASP A 137 -16.63 -0.74 11.70
N ILE A 138 -16.40 -1.11 12.97
CA ILE A 138 -15.70 -0.27 13.96
C ILE A 138 -14.27 -0.01 13.49
N VAL A 139 -13.54 -1.06 13.09
CA VAL A 139 -12.15 -0.92 12.59
C VAL A 139 -12.11 -0.04 11.34
N LEU A 140 -13.03 -0.24 10.40
CA LEU A 140 -13.13 0.57 9.18
C LEU A 140 -13.44 2.05 9.49
N ARG A 141 -14.33 2.30 10.45
CA ARG A 141 -14.66 3.65 10.93
C ARG A 141 -13.41 4.36 11.45
N ILE A 142 -12.67 3.70 12.34
CA ILE A 142 -11.44 4.26 12.95
C ILE A 142 -10.41 4.53 11.85
N LEU A 143 -10.14 3.56 10.97
CA LEU A 143 -9.17 3.74 9.88
C LEU A 143 -9.55 4.89 8.93
N ASN A 144 -10.84 5.04 8.58
CA ASN A 144 -11.29 6.11 7.71
C ASN A 144 -11.12 7.50 8.34
N GLU A 145 -11.37 7.65 9.64
CA GLU A 145 -11.09 8.90 10.34
C GLU A 145 -9.60 9.27 10.28
N TRP A 146 -8.72 8.28 10.44
CA TRP A 146 -7.28 8.49 10.36
C TRP A 146 -6.81 8.85 8.96
N ARG A 147 -7.38 8.23 7.93
CA ARG A 147 -7.11 8.59 6.52
C ARG A 147 -7.52 10.02 6.19
N GLN A 148 -8.62 10.50 6.78
CA GLN A 148 -9.07 11.88 6.58
C GLN A 148 -8.22 12.89 7.36
N LYS A 149 -7.76 12.53 8.55
CA LYS A 149 -6.97 13.42 9.41
C LYS A 149 -5.50 13.50 9.02
N ASN A 150 -4.93 12.41 8.51
CA ASN A 150 -3.53 12.35 8.14
C ASN A 150 -3.38 11.93 6.65
N PRO A 151 -2.96 12.83 5.76
CA PRO A 151 -2.83 12.52 4.33
C PRO A 151 -1.78 11.43 4.07
N VAL A 152 -0.77 11.29 4.94
CA VAL A 152 0.27 10.24 4.88
C VAL A 152 -0.35 8.86 5.08
N LEU A 153 -1.24 8.71 6.06
CA LEU A 153 -1.98 7.46 6.27
C LEU A 153 -2.99 7.24 5.14
N GLY A 154 -3.59 8.32 4.62
CA GLY A 154 -4.48 8.31 3.47
C GLY A 154 -3.87 7.63 2.25
N THR A 155 -2.61 7.96 1.92
CA THR A 155 -1.86 7.36 0.80
C THR A 155 -1.42 5.92 1.10
N CYS A 156 -0.94 5.63 2.30
CA CYS A 156 -0.55 4.28 2.72
C CYS A 156 -1.72 3.28 2.66
N PHE A 157 -2.94 3.70 3.02
CA PHE A 157 -4.12 2.84 3.05
C PHE A 157 -5.05 3.00 1.83
N ASN A 158 -4.62 3.70 0.77
CA ASN A 158 -5.53 4.09 -0.32
C ASN A 158 -6.07 2.92 -1.16
N THR A 159 -5.53 1.70 -1.00
CA THR A 159 -5.78 0.59 -1.94
C THR A 159 -6.93 -0.35 -1.56
N ARG A 160 -7.69 -0.09 -0.48
CA ARG A 160 -8.69 -1.09 -0.01
C ARG A 160 -10.00 -1.12 -0.80
N ARG A 161 -10.45 0.00 -1.38
CA ARG A 161 -11.83 0.06 -1.92
C ARG A 161 -12.00 -0.62 -3.27
N MET A 162 -10.97 -0.65 -4.13
CA MET A 162 -11.11 -1.12 -5.52
C MET A 162 -11.12 -2.65 -5.65
N ALA A 163 -10.29 -3.39 -4.91
CA ALA A 163 -10.20 -4.85 -5.03
C ALA A 163 -11.42 -5.60 -4.44
N TYR A 164 -12.05 -5.05 -3.40
CA TYR A 164 -13.31 -5.56 -2.86
C TYR A 164 -14.48 -5.24 -3.81
N THR A 165 -14.59 -3.98 -4.29
CA THR A 165 -15.66 -3.62 -5.24
C THR A 165 -15.56 -4.31 -6.58
N GLU A 166 -14.37 -4.66 -7.08
CA GLU A 166 -14.25 -5.42 -8.34
C GLU A 166 -14.84 -6.83 -8.21
N ASN A 167 -14.66 -7.47 -7.06
CA ASN A 167 -15.27 -8.77 -6.78
C ASN A 167 -16.75 -8.68 -6.47
N ASP A 168 -17.16 -7.66 -5.72
CA ASP A 168 -18.57 -7.38 -5.49
C ASP A 168 -19.30 -7.10 -6.79
N LYS A 169 -18.68 -6.41 -7.76
CA LYS A 169 -19.29 -6.14 -9.07
C LYS A 169 -19.49 -7.42 -9.87
N LEU A 170 -18.49 -8.31 -9.93
CA LEU A 170 -18.63 -9.60 -10.61
C LEU A 170 -19.69 -10.49 -9.95
N LEU A 171 -19.68 -10.58 -8.61
CA LEU A 171 -20.70 -11.30 -7.86
C LEU A 171 -22.09 -10.67 -8.07
N ALA A 172 -22.21 -9.34 -8.04
CA ALA A 172 -23.46 -8.63 -8.28
C ALA A 172 -24.01 -8.91 -9.68
N ILE A 173 -23.17 -8.91 -10.71
CA ILE A 173 -23.57 -9.27 -12.08
C ILE A 173 -24.08 -10.71 -12.11
N LEU A 174 -23.37 -11.66 -11.51
CA LEU A 174 -23.79 -13.07 -11.44
C LEU A 174 -25.12 -13.25 -10.69
N TYR A 175 -25.33 -12.55 -9.58
CA TYR A 175 -26.59 -12.59 -8.83
C TYR A 175 -27.75 -12.00 -9.64
N VAL A 176 -27.53 -10.88 -10.33
CA VAL A 176 -28.54 -10.28 -11.23
C VAL A 176 -28.86 -11.24 -12.37
N SER A 177 -27.85 -11.86 -13.00
CA SER A 177 -28.06 -12.87 -14.05
C SER A 177 -28.84 -14.08 -13.53
N ASN A 178 -28.53 -14.56 -12.33
CA ASN A 178 -29.26 -15.67 -11.71
C ASN A 178 -30.73 -15.31 -11.45
N ALA A 179 -30.99 -14.09 -10.97
CA ALA A 179 -32.34 -13.59 -10.73
C ALA A 179 -33.13 -13.44 -12.04
N SER A 180 -32.49 -12.95 -13.11
CA SER A 180 -33.10 -12.88 -14.44
C SER A 180 -33.43 -14.28 -14.98
N LEU A 181 -32.52 -15.25 -14.83
CA LEU A 181 -32.77 -16.63 -15.23
C LEU A 181 -33.93 -17.26 -14.44
N GLY A 182 -34.05 -16.96 -13.14
CA GLY A 182 -35.18 -17.40 -12.33
C GLY A 182 -36.53 -16.86 -12.81
N LEU A 183 -36.58 -15.58 -13.20
CA LEU A 183 -37.79 -14.96 -13.75
C LEU A 183 -38.19 -15.59 -15.10
N VAL A 184 -37.21 -15.82 -15.98
CA VAL A 184 -37.43 -16.49 -17.27
C VAL A 184 -37.87 -17.94 -17.08
N LEU A 185 -37.30 -18.65 -16.09
CA LEU A 185 -37.70 -20.02 -15.75
C LEU A 185 -39.15 -20.09 -15.26
N SER A 186 -39.58 -19.11 -14.44
CA SER A 186 -40.97 -19.03 -13.95
C SER A 186 -41.97 -18.84 -15.09
N LEU A 187 -41.63 -18.04 -16.11
CA LEU A 187 -42.47 -17.86 -17.31
C LEU A 187 -42.46 -19.09 -18.22
N ALA A 188 -41.30 -19.73 -18.40
CA ALA A 188 -41.17 -20.92 -19.24
C ALA A 188 -41.92 -22.14 -18.67
N GLY A 189 -41.93 -22.28 -17.34
CA GLY A 189 -42.70 -23.30 -16.64
C GLY A 189 -44.22 -23.12 -16.77
N TYR A 190 -44.70 -21.87 -16.78
CA TYR A 190 -46.11 -21.56 -16.94
C TYR A 190 -46.66 -21.97 -18.32
N PHE A 191 -45.86 -21.85 -19.37
CA PHE A 191 -46.24 -22.20 -20.75
C PHE A 191 -45.83 -23.62 -21.18
N SER A 192 -45.26 -24.44 -20.28
CA SER A 192 -44.75 -25.79 -20.60
C SER A 192 -43.82 -25.83 -21.83
N LEU A 193 -42.94 -24.83 -21.95
CA LEU A 193 -42.03 -24.74 -23.09
C LEU A 193 -40.89 -25.76 -22.96
N ALA A 194 -40.50 -26.39 -24.07
CA ALA A 194 -39.38 -27.35 -24.12
C ALA A 194 -38.03 -26.75 -23.68
N ILE A 195 -37.93 -25.42 -23.64
CA ILE A 195 -36.74 -24.67 -23.21
C ILE A 195 -36.56 -24.68 -21.67
N PHE A 196 -37.55 -25.16 -20.91
CA PHE A 196 -37.51 -25.22 -19.45
C PHE A 196 -36.28 -25.98 -18.91
N TRP A 197 -36.04 -27.20 -19.40
CA TRP A 197 -34.94 -28.05 -18.93
C TRP A 197 -33.55 -27.45 -19.16
N PRO A 198 -33.19 -26.92 -20.36
CA PRO A 198 -31.89 -26.28 -20.54
C PRO A 198 -31.72 -25.00 -19.69
N LEU A 199 -32.78 -24.21 -19.48
CA LEU A 199 -32.74 -23.05 -18.59
C LEU A 199 -32.51 -23.43 -17.12
N PHE A 200 -33.17 -24.49 -16.65
CA PHE A 200 -33.02 -24.99 -15.28
C PHE A 200 -31.58 -25.44 -15.01
N VAL A 201 -31.00 -26.21 -15.93
CA VAL A 201 -29.60 -26.65 -15.83
C VAL A 201 -28.65 -25.46 -15.83
N ALA A 202 -28.88 -24.45 -16.70
CA ALA A 202 -28.06 -23.24 -16.73
C ALA A 202 -28.11 -22.45 -15.41
N ALA A 203 -29.29 -22.29 -14.81
CA ALA A 203 -29.45 -21.62 -13.51
C ALA A 203 -28.71 -22.38 -12.38
N LEU A 204 -28.81 -23.71 -12.39
CA LEU A 204 -28.15 -24.56 -11.38
C LEU A 204 -26.62 -24.52 -11.52
N LEU A 205 -26.09 -24.56 -12.74
CA LEU A 205 -24.65 -24.37 -12.99
C LEU A 205 -24.17 -22.99 -12.54
N LEU A 206 -24.95 -21.95 -12.79
CA LEU A 206 -24.60 -20.59 -12.39
C LEU A 206 -24.59 -20.43 -10.85
N ALA A 207 -25.49 -21.11 -10.14
CA ALA A 207 -25.47 -21.16 -8.67
C ALA A 207 -24.23 -21.88 -8.11
N ILE A 208 -23.82 -23.01 -8.71
CA ILE A 208 -22.60 -23.73 -8.34
C ILE A 208 -21.36 -22.85 -8.58
N VAL A 209 -21.32 -22.13 -9.71
CA VAL A 209 -20.24 -21.20 -10.03
C VAL A 209 -20.17 -20.07 -8.99
N ILE A 210 -21.29 -19.48 -8.59
CA ILE A 210 -21.32 -18.47 -7.52
C ILE A 210 -20.77 -19.04 -6.20
N PHE A 211 -21.17 -20.26 -5.84
CA PHE A 211 -20.70 -20.91 -4.61
C PHE A 211 -19.19 -21.14 -4.62
N VAL A 212 -18.63 -21.60 -5.75
CA VAL A 212 -17.17 -21.83 -5.90
C VAL A 212 -16.39 -20.51 -5.97
N LEU A 213 -16.93 -19.48 -6.62
CA LEU A 213 -16.29 -18.18 -6.79
C LEU A 213 -16.37 -17.29 -5.55
N LYS A 214 -17.20 -17.62 -4.56
CA LYS A 214 -17.20 -17.00 -3.24
C LYS A 214 -15.91 -17.38 -2.48
N LYS A 215 -14.76 -16.96 -3.00
CA LYS A 215 -13.50 -16.98 -2.24
C LYS A 215 -13.72 -16.14 -0.99
N SER A 216 -13.36 -16.72 0.15
CA SER A 216 -13.34 -16.02 1.42
C SER A 216 -12.60 -14.69 1.24
N ALA A 217 -13.28 -13.59 1.59
CA ALA A 217 -12.72 -12.24 1.53
C ALA A 217 -11.36 -12.15 2.23
N LEU A 218 -11.10 -13.06 3.19
CA LEU A 218 -9.86 -13.20 3.94
C LEU A 218 -8.68 -13.70 3.09
N THR A 219 -8.89 -14.66 2.19
CA THR A 219 -7.82 -15.17 1.30
C THR A 219 -7.40 -14.12 0.28
N LYS A 220 -8.36 -13.31 -0.16
CA LYS A 220 -8.14 -12.19 -1.09
C LYS A 220 -7.53 -10.98 -0.38
N TRP A 221 -7.91 -10.76 0.88
CA TRP A 221 -7.32 -9.75 1.75
C TRP A 221 -5.84 -10.06 2.01
N LEU A 222 -5.49 -11.30 2.38
CA LEU A 222 -4.11 -11.72 2.61
C LEU A 222 -3.21 -11.55 1.38
N SER A 223 -3.70 -11.84 0.17
CA SER A 223 -2.91 -11.69 -1.06
C SER A 223 -2.66 -10.22 -1.46
N HIS A 224 -3.46 -9.29 -0.95
CA HIS A 224 -3.39 -7.85 -1.28
C HIS A 224 -2.90 -6.97 -0.13
N CYS A 225 -2.65 -7.54 1.06
CA CYS A 225 -1.94 -6.88 2.16
C CYS A 225 -0.46 -6.58 1.83
N PHE A 226 0.04 -7.02 0.66
CA PHE A 226 1.27 -6.48 0.10
C PHE A 226 1.05 -5.01 -0.28
N PHE A 227 1.50 -4.12 0.60
CA PHE A 227 1.57 -2.68 0.38
C PHE A 227 2.12 -2.40 -1.02
N ARG A 228 1.33 -1.68 -1.82
CA ARG A 228 1.79 -1.23 -3.13
C ARG A 228 2.90 -0.21 -2.88
N PRO A 229 4.11 -0.38 -3.46
CA PRO A 229 5.15 0.63 -3.36
C PRO A 229 4.60 1.96 -3.89
N ILE A 230 5.11 3.06 -3.33
CA ILE A 230 4.86 4.41 -3.82
C ILE A 230 5.46 4.50 -5.22
N THR A 231 4.70 4.09 -6.22
CA THR A 231 5.05 4.38 -7.60
C THR A 231 4.69 5.84 -7.81
N ALA A 232 5.69 6.64 -8.15
CA ALA A 232 5.46 7.95 -8.74
C ALA A 232 4.39 7.82 -9.83
N ASN A 233 3.45 8.76 -9.80
CA ASN A 233 2.36 8.98 -10.73
C ASN A 233 2.45 8.20 -12.07
N PRO A 234 1.44 7.39 -12.45
CA PRO A 234 1.41 6.71 -13.76
C PRO A 234 1.35 7.65 -14.98
N ALA A 235 1.30 8.98 -14.79
CA ALA A 235 1.29 9.97 -15.85
C ALA A 235 2.65 10.29 -16.50
N THR A 236 3.76 9.67 -16.07
CA THR A 236 5.09 9.86 -16.72
C THR A 236 5.59 8.57 -17.36
N ARG A 237 4.75 7.95 -18.20
CA ARG A 237 5.20 6.94 -19.16
C ARG A 237 5.52 7.65 -20.48
N ILE A 238 6.68 8.30 -20.52
CA ILE A 238 7.25 8.91 -21.74
C ILE A 238 8.58 8.18 -22.04
N TRP A 239 8.47 7.20 -22.95
CA TRP A 239 9.46 6.56 -23.84
C TRP A 239 10.76 5.93 -23.29
N LYS A 240 10.93 4.62 -23.57
CA LYS A 240 11.94 4.15 -24.56
C LYS A 240 11.71 2.69 -24.94
N LYS A 241 11.34 2.47 -26.20
CA LYS A 241 11.51 1.20 -26.92
C LYS A 241 12.39 1.57 -28.13
N SER A 242 13.45 0.79 -28.31
CA SER A 242 14.57 0.96 -29.25
C SER A 242 15.60 2.01 -28.89
#